data_AF-A0A522BV13-F1
#
_entry.id   AF-A0A522BV13-F1
#
_cell.length_a   1.000
_cell.length_b   1.000
_cell.length_c   1.000
_cell.angle_alpha   90.00
_cell.angle_beta   90.00
_cell.angle_gamma   90.00
#
_symmetry.space_group_name_H-M   'P 1'
#
loop_
_entity.id
_entity.type
_entity.pdbx_description
1 polymer ?
#
loop_
_entity_poly.entity_id
_entity_poly.type
_entity_poly.pdbx_seq_one_letter_code
_entity_poly.pdbx_strand_id
1 'polypeptide(L)'
;MALFRRIDRLLPERHALANLLAIASTLTNALHWGVLTATAGIWPAMHVIEPYMVLAVVGLTMGGSMGLAIHPTIRVLFPVAIVSPLAVTLPFFFSPQRALVAALGVIFAIYVVMVSRMLLQDYWRLLTASALLKRRAYELGELSLTDSLTGLRNRLYFDRQYKTEWQRACRQGKPIALLMLDLDHFKALNDSHGHPFGDECLRAVAQLLALEIQRTGD
;
A
#
# COMPACT_ATOMS: atom_id res chain seq x y z
N MET A 1 9.28 -12.31 -2.48
CA MET A 1 8.44 -13.16 -3.36
C MET A 1 8.03 -14.49 -2.72
N ALA A 2 8.91 -15.19 -1.99
CA ALA A 2 8.58 -16.45 -1.30
C ALA A 2 7.62 -16.29 -0.09
N LEU A 3 7.65 -15.13 0.59
CA LEU A 3 6.76 -14.85 1.73
C LEU A 3 5.28 -14.69 1.29
N PHE A 4 5.04 -14.00 0.16
CA PHE A 4 3.70 -13.83 -0.42
C PHE A 4 3.09 -15.17 -0.86
N ARG A 5 3.87 -16.02 -1.55
CA ARG A 5 3.41 -17.38 -1.94
C ARG A 5 3.09 -18.30 -0.76
N ARG A 6 3.61 -18.00 0.44
CA ARG A 6 3.34 -18.78 1.66
C ARG A 6 2.04 -18.35 2.35
N ILE A 7 1.66 -17.08 2.23
CA ILE A 7 0.39 -16.55 2.73
C ILE A 7 -0.78 -17.07 1.87
N ASP A 8 -0.62 -17.05 0.54
CA ASP A 8 -1.65 -17.53 -0.41
C ASP A 8 -1.99 -19.03 -0.25
N ARG A 9 -1.04 -19.85 0.24
CA ARG A 9 -1.24 -21.30 0.45
C ARG A 9 -1.93 -21.65 1.76
N LEU A 10 -1.98 -20.75 2.75
CA LEU A 10 -2.57 -21.02 4.06
C LEU A 10 -4.07 -20.69 4.14
N LEU A 11 -4.63 -20.02 3.13
CA LEU A 11 -5.96 -19.43 3.20
C LEU A 11 -6.91 -19.63 1.99
N PRO A 12 -6.71 -20.57 1.03
CA PRO A 12 -7.47 -20.55 -0.22
C PRO A 12 -9.00 -20.76 -0.07
N GLU A 13 -9.46 -21.61 0.86
CA GLU A 13 -10.91 -21.91 0.98
C GLU A 13 -11.66 -21.05 2.01
N ARG A 14 -10.97 -20.45 2.99
CA ARG A 14 -11.61 -19.68 4.06
C ARG A 14 -11.75 -18.19 3.76
N HIS A 15 -11.07 -17.66 2.75
CA HIS A 15 -11.12 -16.24 2.42
C HIS A 15 -12.50 -15.76 1.93
N ALA A 16 -13.13 -16.51 1.03
CA ALA A 16 -14.43 -16.14 0.50
C ALA A 16 -15.50 -16.17 1.59
N LEU A 17 -15.51 -17.25 2.40
CA LEU A 17 -16.41 -17.38 3.53
C LEU A 17 -16.14 -16.32 4.60
N ALA A 18 -14.88 -16.06 4.96
CA ALA A 18 -14.53 -15.03 5.93
C ALA A 18 -14.93 -13.62 5.44
N ASN A 19 -14.73 -13.31 4.16
CA ASN A 19 -15.15 -12.05 3.57
C ASN A 19 -16.67 -11.91 3.58
N LEU A 20 -17.39 -12.97 3.20
CA LEU A 20 -18.85 -13.00 3.25
C LEU A 20 -19.38 -12.83 4.67
N LEU A 21 -18.80 -13.52 5.65
CA LEU A 21 -19.16 -13.38 7.06
C LEU A 21 -18.88 -11.97 7.58
N ALA A 22 -17.76 -11.37 7.21
CA ALA A 22 -17.41 -10.00 7.59
C ALA A 22 -18.39 -8.97 6.98
N ILE A 23 -18.74 -9.12 5.71
CA ILE A 23 -19.74 -8.28 5.05
C ILE A 23 -21.10 -8.45 5.73
N ALA A 24 -21.54 -9.69 5.93
CA ALA A 24 -22.82 -10.01 6.53
C ALA A 24 -22.94 -9.46 7.96
N SER A 25 -21.93 -9.66 8.80
CA SER A 25 -21.94 -9.15 10.18
C SER A 25 -21.95 -7.62 10.22
N THR A 26 -21.16 -6.97 9.36
CA THR A 26 -21.10 -5.52 9.26
C THR A 26 -22.44 -4.92 8.82
N LEU A 27 -23.06 -5.49 7.78
CA LEU A 27 -24.36 -5.02 7.28
C LEU A 27 -25.51 -5.31 8.25
N THR A 28 -25.46 -6.46 8.94
CA THR A 28 -26.45 -6.79 9.98
C THR A 28 -26.36 -5.80 11.13
N ASN A 29 -25.15 -5.45 11.57
CA ASN A 29 -24.96 -4.43 12.60
C ASN A 29 -25.44 -3.04 12.14
N ALA A 30 -25.15 -2.65 10.90
CA ALA A 30 -25.64 -1.40 10.32
C ALA A 30 -27.17 -1.34 10.32
N LEU A 31 -27.82 -2.41 9.84
CA LEU A 31 -29.27 -2.53 9.82
C LEU A 31 -29.86 -2.48 11.23
N HIS A 32 -29.24 -3.17 12.19
CA HIS A 32 -29.67 -3.17 13.58
C HIS A 32 -29.73 -1.75 14.16
N TRP A 33 -28.68 -0.95 13.99
CA TRP A 33 -28.65 0.45 14.44
C TRP A 33 -29.70 1.33 13.74
N GLY A 34 -29.91 1.11 12.44
CA GLY A 34 -30.96 1.78 11.69
C GLY A 34 -32.36 1.46 12.21
N VAL A 35 -32.63 0.18 12.45
CA VAL A 35 -33.92 -0.30 13.00
C VAL A 35 -34.16 0.24 14.40
N LEU A 36 -33.16 0.18 15.30
CA LEU A 36 -33.29 0.73 16.66
C LEU A 36 -33.64 2.23 16.65
N THR A 37 -33.02 2.99 15.76
CA THR A 37 -33.29 4.42 15.63
C THR A 37 -34.69 4.67 15.07
N ALA A 38 -35.11 3.88 14.08
CA ALA A 38 -36.43 3.96 13.49
C ALA A 38 -37.55 3.59 14.49
N THR A 39 -37.37 2.53 15.29
CA THR A 39 -38.36 2.11 16.29
C THR A 39 -38.51 3.13 17.41
N ALA A 40 -37.42 3.78 17.82
CA ALA A 40 -37.47 4.85 18.81
C ALA A 40 -38.26 6.08 18.35
N GLY A 41 -38.24 6.39 17.06
CA GLY A 41 -39.08 7.45 16.48
C GLY A 41 -40.55 7.08 16.29
N ILE A 42 -40.91 5.79 16.44
CA ILE A 42 -42.30 5.33 16.39
C ILE A 42 -42.92 5.33 17.80
N TRP A 43 -42.16 4.93 18.82
CA TRP A 43 -42.67 4.78 20.18
C TRP A 43 -42.62 6.11 20.96
N PRO A 44 -43.77 6.67 21.40
CA PRO A 44 -43.80 7.97 22.08
C PRO A 44 -42.92 8.03 23.34
N ALA A 45 -42.83 6.91 24.07
CA ALA A 45 -41.99 6.79 25.26
C ALA A 45 -40.48 6.98 24.98
N MET A 46 -40.05 6.78 23.73
CA MET A 46 -38.65 6.84 23.31
C MET A 46 -38.29 8.14 22.59
N HIS A 47 -39.22 9.08 22.42
CA HIS A 47 -38.94 10.36 21.74
C HIS A 47 -37.86 11.21 22.43
N VAL A 48 -37.65 11.02 23.73
CA VAL A 48 -36.58 11.70 24.48
C VAL A 48 -35.19 11.26 24.01
N ILE A 49 -35.05 9.99 23.59
CA ILE A 49 -33.76 9.41 23.18
C ILE A 49 -33.54 9.41 21.66
N GLU A 50 -34.60 9.55 20.85
CA GLU A 50 -34.56 9.54 19.38
C GLU A 50 -33.49 10.48 18.78
N PRO A 51 -33.37 11.76 19.19
CA PRO A 51 -32.38 12.67 18.58
C PRO A 51 -30.93 12.23 18.79
N TYR A 52 -30.63 11.65 19.95
CA TYR A 52 -29.29 11.13 20.26
C TYR A 52 -28.96 9.90 19.43
N MET A 53 -29.94 9.03 19.15
CA MET A 53 -29.76 7.88 18.27
C MET A 53 -29.58 8.29 16.81
N VAL A 54 -30.32 9.31 16.33
CA VAL A 54 -30.10 9.88 14.99
C VAL A 54 -28.67 10.42 14.87
N LEU A 55 -28.19 11.15 15.88
CA LEU A 55 -26.81 11.64 15.91
C LEU A 55 -25.78 10.49 15.90
N ALA A 56 -26.03 9.43 16.67
CA ALA A 56 -25.17 8.24 16.68
C ALA A 56 -25.15 7.55 15.31
N VAL A 57 -26.29 7.39 14.64
CA VAL A 57 -26.39 6.83 13.28
C VAL A 57 -25.63 7.67 12.27
N VAL A 58 -25.70 9.01 12.34
CA VAL A 58 -24.91 9.90 11.47
C VAL A 58 -23.41 9.63 11.67
N GLY A 59 -22.94 9.59 12.93
CA GLY A 59 -21.55 9.30 13.25
C GLY A 59 -21.09 7.91 12.77
N LEU A 60 -21.89 6.88 13.01
CA LEU A 60 -21.63 5.50 12.57
C LEU A 60 -21.61 5.39 11.04
N THR A 61 -22.53 6.07 10.37
CA THR A 61 -22.60 6.10 8.90
C THR A 61 -21.33 6.71 8.31
N MET A 62 -20.86 7.83 8.87
CA MET A 62 -19.65 8.50 8.41
C MET A 62 -18.40 7.64 8.70
N GLY A 63 -18.24 7.18 9.94
CA GLY A 63 -17.11 6.33 10.34
C GLY A 63 -17.03 5.02 9.56
N GLY A 64 -18.16 4.32 9.40
CA GLY A 64 -18.23 3.07 8.65
C GLY A 64 -17.99 3.25 7.16
N SER A 65 -18.58 4.28 6.53
CA SER A 65 -18.42 4.53 5.08
C SER A 65 -17.02 5.04 4.71
N MET A 66 -16.28 5.63 5.65
CA MET A 66 -14.89 6.05 5.49
C MET A 66 -13.91 4.91 5.83
N GLY A 67 -14.04 4.31 7.03
CA GLY A 67 -13.13 3.29 7.52
C GLY A 67 -13.20 1.97 6.77
N LEU A 68 -14.38 1.66 6.19
CA LEU A 68 -14.62 0.42 5.44
C LEU A 68 -14.71 0.66 3.92
N ALA A 69 -14.29 1.86 3.46
CA ALA A 69 -14.36 2.26 2.05
C ALA A 69 -13.55 1.38 1.09
N ILE A 70 -12.60 0.59 1.62
CA ILE A 70 -11.74 -0.32 0.87
C ILE A 70 -12.57 -1.39 0.14
N HIS A 71 -13.66 -1.89 0.75
CA HIS A 71 -14.51 -2.90 0.13
C HIS A 71 -15.70 -2.23 -0.60
N PRO A 72 -15.84 -2.42 -1.93
CA PRO A 72 -16.83 -1.68 -2.73
C PRO A 72 -18.27 -1.95 -2.30
N THR A 73 -18.58 -3.19 -1.89
CA THR A 73 -19.91 -3.59 -1.41
C THR A 73 -20.28 -2.90 -0.09
N ILE A 74 -19.41 -2.95 0.92
CA ILE A 74 -19.69 -2.35 2.24
C ILE A 74 -19.84 -0.85 2.11
N ARG A 75 -18.97 -0.21 1.32
CA ARG A 75 -19.04 1.24 1.05
C ARG A 75 -20.42 1.74 0.62
N VAL A 76 -21.13 0.96 -0.20
CA VAL A 76 -22.45 1.34 -0.71
C VAL A 76 -23.55 0.81 0.18
N LEU A 77 -23.49 -0.46 0.56
CA LEU A 77 -24.58 -1.11 1.30
C LEU A 77 -24.64 -0.70 2.77
N PHE A 78 -23.53 -0.31 3.39
CA PHE A 78 -23.50 0.11 4.79
C PHE A 78 -24.34 1.37 5.05
N PRO A 79 -24.11 2.51 4.36
CA PRO A 79 -24.95 3.70 4.55
C PRO A 79 -26.41 3.45 4.16
N VAL A 80 -26.68 2.58 3.18
CA VAL A 80 -28.05 2.18 2.81
C VAL A 80 -28.71 1.37 3.93
N ALA A 81 -28.02 0.38 4.48
CA ALA A 81 -28.55 -0.50 5.54
C ALA A 81 -28.88 0.28 6.81
N ILE A 82 -28.06 1.27 7.19
CA ILE A 82 -28.27 2.04 8.41
C ILE A 82 -29.32 3.16 8.25
N VAL A 83 -29.41 3.81 7.07
CA VAL A 83 -30.34 4.93 6.84
C VAL A 83 -31.73 4.47 6.38
N SER A 84 -31.83 3.38 5.61
CA SER A 84 -33.10 2.95 5.01
C SER A 84 -34.24 2.65 6.00
N PRO A 85 -34.02 2.05 7.19
CA PRO A 85 -35.11 1.84 8.14
C PRO A 85 -35.73 3.16 8.62
N LEU A 86 -34.91 4.20 8.82
CA LEU A 86 -35.38 5.53 9.18
C LEU A 86 -36.12 6.20 8.02
N ALA A 87 -35.63 6.02 6.79
CA ALA A 87 -36.31 6.57 5.61
C ALA A 87 -37.72 5.99 5.41
N VAL A 88 -37.93 4.71 5.77
CA VAL A 88 -39.23 4.02 5.68
C VAL A 88 -40.26 4.58 6.67
N THR A 89 -39.86 5.15 7.81
CA THR A 89 -40.81 5.68 8.79
C THR A 89 -41.34 7.08 8.42
N LEU A 90 -40.61 7.83 7.58
CA LEU A 90 -40.92 9.22 7.23
C LEU A 90 -42.34 9.42 6.64
N PRO A 91 -42.87 8.58 5.73
CA PRO A 91 -44.19 8.79 5.14
C PRO A 91 -45.36 8.60 6.13
N PHE A 92 -45.15 7.82 7.20
CA PHE A 92 -46.22 7.46 8.14
C PHE A 92 -46.42 8.49 9.25
N PHE A 93 -45.43 9.35 9.50
CA PHE A 93 -45.44 10.28 10.63
C PHE A 93 -44.93 11.66 10.18
N PHE A 94 -45.72 12.33 9.36
CA PHE A 94 -45.34 13.61 8.76
C PHE A 94 -45.31 14.75 9.80
N SER A 95 -44.17 15.41 9.93
CA SER A 95 -44.03 16.67 10.67
C SER A 95 -42.98 17.58 10.01
N PRO A 96 -43.07 18.91 10.15
CA PRO A 96 -42.06 19.84 9.61
C PRO A 96 -40.64 19.51 10.06
N GLN A 97 -40.48 19.05 11.31
CA GLN A 97 -39.20 18.66 11.89
C GLN A 97 -38.65 17.40 11.21
N ARG A 98 -39.49 16.39 10.94
CA ARG A 98 -39.09 15.16 10.25
C ARG A 98 -38.78 15.39 8.77
N ALA A 99 -39.51 16.29 8.12
CA ALA A 99 -39.20 16.72 6.76
C ALA A 99 -37.82 17.41 6.68
N LEU A 100 -37.47 18.26 7.65
CA LEU A 100 -36.15 18.88 7.74
C LEU A 100 -35.04 17.83 7.95
N VAL A 101 -35.23 16.88 8.86
CA VAL A 101 -34.27 15.79 9.10
C VAL A 101 -34.08 14.94 7.85
N ALA A 102 -35.16 14.64 7.11
CA ALA A 102 -35.08 13.91 5.84
C ALA A 102 -34.26 14.67 4.79
N ALA A 103 -34.50 15.98 4.64
CA ALA A 103 -33.75 16.83 3.72
C ALA A 103 -32.25 16.87 4.07
N LEU A 104 -31.91 17.05 5.35
CA LEU A 104 -30.53 17.00 5.83
C LEU A 104 -29.91 15.62 5.64
N GLY A 105 -30.69 14.54 5.82
CA GLY A 105 -30.26 13.17 5.58
C GLY A 105 -29.88 12.90 4.12
N VAL A 106 -30.62 13.46 3.16
CA VAL A 106 -30.29 13.37 1.73
C VAL A 106 -28.97 14.09 1.44
N ILE A 107 -28.78 15.30 1.96
CA ILE A 107 -27.52 16.06 1.81
C ILE A 107 -26.36 15.27 2.41
N PHE A 108 -26.55 14.72 3.61
CA PHE A 108 -25.55 13.89 4.28
C PHE A 108 -25.21 12.63 3.49
N ALA A 109 -26.20 11.93 2.92
CA ALA A 109 -25.96 10.75 2.09
C ALA A 109 -25.14 11.09 0.83
N ILE A 110 -25.45 12.21 0.17
CA ILE A 110 -24.67 12.71 -0.97
C ILE A 110 -23.23 13.02 -0.53
N TYR A 111 -23.06 13.72 0.59
CA TYR A 111 -21.75 14.04 1.15
C TYR A 111 -20.94 12.77 1.46
N VAL A 112 -21.53 11.77 2.12
CA VAL A 112 -20.87 10.49 2.44
C VAL A 112 -20.42 9.77 1.17
N VAL A 113 -21.27 9.68 0.15
CA VAL A 113 -20.92 9.03 -1.13
C VAL A 113 -19.80 9.79 -1.84
N MET A 114 -19.87 11.12 -1.88
CA MET A 114 -18.85 11.97 -2.51
C MET A 114 -17.49 11.78 -1.81
N VAL A 115 -17.44 11.92 -0.48
CA VAL A 115 -16.21 11.80 0.29
C VAL A 115 -15.64 10.39 0.23
N SER A 116 -16.48 9.36 0.33
CA SER A 116 -16.02 7.97 0.24
C SER A 116 -15.42 7.65 -1.15
N ARG A 117 -15.98 8.21 -2.23
CA ARG A 117 -15.39 8.10 -3.58
C ARG A 117 -14.06 8.83 -3.68
N MET A 118 -13.97 10.05 -3.16
CA MET A 118 -12.75 10.86 -3.14
C MET A 118 -11.60 10.12 -2.41
N LEU A 119 -11.86 9.65 -1.19
CA LEU A 119 -10.86 8.94 -0.38
C LEU A 119 -10.34 7.68 -1.06
N LEU A 120 -11.21 6.90 -1.72
CA LEU A 120 -10.78 5.70 -2.42
C LEU A 120 -9.89 6.05 -3.62
N GLN A 121 -10.25 7.09 -4.38
CA GLN A 121 -9.44 7.55 -5.52
C GLN A 121 -8.05 8.00 -5.05
N ASP A 122 -7.99 8.78 -3.97
CA ASP A 122 -6.73 9.28 -3.42
C ASP A 122 -5.86 8.15 -2.88
N TYR A 123 -6.46 7.15 -2.21
CA TYR A 123 -5.75 5.95 -1.78
C TYR A 123 -5.06 5.23 -2.95
N TRP A 124 -5.78 4.97 -4.04
CA TRP A 124 -5.20 4.30 -5.21
C TRP A 124 -4.16 5.13 -5.94
N ARG A 125 -4.34 6.46 -6.01
CA ARG A 125 -3.34 7.38 -6.56
C ARG A 125 -2.03 7.33 -5.77
N LEU A 126 -2.11 7.34 -4.44
CA LEU A 126 -0.93 7.26 -3.58
C LEU A 126 -0.20 5.92 -3.75
N LEU A 127 -0.95 4.81 -3.78
CA LEU A 127 -0.35 3.48 -3.98
C LEU A 127 0.36 3.36 -5.34
N THR A 128 -0.29 3.80 -6.42
CA THR A 128 0.28 3.74 -7.78
C THR A 128 1.49 4.66 -7.93
N ALA A 129 1.42 5.89 -7.41
CA ALA A 129 2.55 6.82 -7.41
C ALA A 129 3.75 6.26 -6.63
N SER A 130 3.51 5.68 -5.45
CA SER A 130 4.56 5.04 -4.65
C SER A 130 5.21 3.87 -5.37
N ALA A 131 4.41 3.01 -6.02
CA ALA A 131 4.92 1.88 -6.79
C ALA A 131 5.75 2.34 -8.00
N LEU A 132 5.30 3.37 -8.72
CA LEU A 132 6.04 3.94 -9.85
C LEU A 132 7.36 4.57 -9.41
N LEU A 133 7.37 5.33 -8.32
CA LEU A 133 8.59 5.93 -7.76
C LEU A 133 9.61 4.85 -7.37
N LYS A 134 9.17 3.80 -6.67
CA LYS A 134 10.04 2.67 -6.31
C LYS A 134 10.62 1.99 -7.56
N ARG A 135 9.80 1.81 -8.59
CA ARG A 135 10.25 1.21 -9.86
C ARG A 135 11.30 2.09 -10.54
N ARG A 136 11.08 3.39 -10.66
CA ARG A 136 12.07 4.32 -11.24
C ARG A 136 13.35 4.39 -10.43
N ALA A 137 13.24 4.41 -9.10
CA ALA A 137 14.41 4.35 -8.22
C ALA A 137 15.20 3.04 -8.42
N TYR A 138 14.51 1.92 -8.62
CA TYR A 138 15.15 0.65 -8.96
C TYR A 138 15.84 0.72 -10.33
N GLU A 139 15.17 1.22 -11.37
CA GLU A 139 15.74 1.37 -12.72
C GLU A 139 16.96 2.31 -12.73
N LEU A 140 16.92 3.43 -12.00
CA LEU A 140 18.08 4.30 -11.80
C LEU A 140 19.22 3.58 -11.05
N GLY A 141 18.88 2.78 -10.05
CA GLY A 141 19.84 1.94 -9.34
C GLY A 141 20.49 0.88 -10.24
N GLU A 142 19.75 0.30 -11.20
CA GLU A 142 20.29 -0.61 -12.23
C GLU A 142 21.21 0.13 -13.22
N LEU A 143 20.84 1.36 -13.62
CA LEU A 143 21.70 2.19 -14.46
C LEU A 143 22.98 2.62 -13.73
N SER A 144 22.96 2.67 -12.40
CA SER A 144 24.11 3.00 -11.54
C SER A 144 24.83 1.76 -11.00
N LEU A 145 24.99 0.70 -11.81
CA LEU A 145 25.78 -0.49 -11.47
C LEU A 145 27.26 -0.40 -11.86
N THR A 146 27.66 0.76 -12.38
CA THR A 146 29.00 1.04 -12.86
C THR A 146 29.60 2.19 -12.06
N ASP A 147 30.87 2.09 -11.72
CA ASP A 147 31.64 3.16 -11.11
C ASP A 147 31.96 4.22 -12.18
N SER A 148 31.64 5.48 -11.90
CA SER A 148 31.72 6.56 -12.90
C SER A 148 33.15 6.97 -13.23
N LEU A 149 34.11 6.71 -12.34
CA LEU A 149 35.52 7.03 -12.56
C LEU A 149 36.19 5.96 -13.42
N THR A 150 36.01 4.69 -13.06
CA THR A 150 36.74 3.56 -13.63
C THR A 150 35.98 2.82 -14.74
N GLY A 151 34.66 2.99 -14.82
CA GLY A 151 33.81 2.24 -15.76
C GLY A 151 33.61 0.77 -15.38
N LEU A 152 34.17 0.30 -14.27
CA LEU A 152 34.00 -1.07 -13.77
C LEU A 152 32.68 -1.22 -13.03
N ARG A 153 32.26 -2.47 -12.83
CA ARG A 153 31.10 -2.77 -11.99
C ARG A 153 31.38 -2.36 -10.55
N ASN A 154 30.48 -1.57 -9.98
CA ASN A 154 30.67 -1.04 -8.64
C ASN A 154 30.35 -2.09 -7.55
N ARG A 155 30.58 -1.71 -6.29
CA ARG A 155 30.30 -2.55 -5.13
C ARG A 155 28.85 -3.05 -5.06
N LEU A 156 27.88 -2.23 -5.46
CA LEU A 156 26.47 -2.61 -5.47
C LEU A 156 26.22 -3.77 -6.44
N TYR A 157 26.82 -3.73 -7.64
CA TYR A 157 26.77 -4.84 -8.57
C TYR A 157 27.45 -6.09 -8.00
N PHE A 158 28.65 -5.93 -7.42
CA PHE A 158 29.38 -7.03 -6.79
C PHE A 158 28.54 -7.74 -5.72
N ASP A 159 27.94 -7.00 -4.77
CA ASP A 159 27.15 -7.58 -3.68
C ASP A 159 25.92 -8.36 -4.19
N ARG A 160 25.32 -7.90 -5.30
CA ARG A 160 24.19 -8.57 -5.95
C ARG A 160 24.65 -9.86 -6.64
N GLN A 161 25.72 -9.81 -7.42
CA GLN A 161 26.22 -10.98 -8.13
C GLN A 161 26.86 -12.02 -7.22
N TYR A 162 27.56 -11.59 -6.17
CA TYR A 162 28.12 -12.47 -5.15
C TYR A 162 27.02 -13.36 -4.54
N LYS A 163 25.86 -12.80 -4.18
CA LYS A 163 24.73 -13.59 -3.64
C LYS A 163 24.22 -14.61 -4.66
N THR A 164 24.09 -14.22 -5.92
CA THR A 164 23.60 -15.09 -7.01
C THR A 164 24.56 -16.25 -7.27
N GLU A 165 25.85 -15.94 -7.41
CA GLU A 165 26.89 -16.94 -7.68
C GLU A 165 27.12 -17.85 -6.49
N TRP A 166 27.10 -17.33 -5.26
CA TRP A 166 27.16 -18.14 -4.04
C TRP A 166 26.08 -19.21 -4.01
N GLN A 167 24.82 -18.83 -4.25
CA GLN A 167 23.72 -19.78 -4.29
C GLN A 167 23.88 -20.80 -5.43
N ARG A 168 24.41 -20.39 -6.59
CA ARG A 168 24.68 -21.28 -7.73
C ARG A 168 25.76 -22.30 -7.37
N ALA A 169 26.85 -21.86 -6.77
CA ALA A 169 27.96 -22.68 -6.33
C ALA A 169 27.52 -23.73 -5.30
N CYS A 170 26.74 -23.34 -4.28
CA CYS A 170 26.17 -24.27 -3.32
C CYS A 170 25.30 -25.35 -3.99
N ARG A 171 24.48 -24.99 -4.99
CA ARG A 171 23.65 -25.97 -5.73
C ARG A 171 24.47 -26.91 -6.61
N GLN A 172 25.58 -26.43 -7.16
CA GLN A 172 26.44 -27.19 -8.08
C GLN A 172 27.58 -27.93 -7.38
N GLY A 173 27.77 -27.71 -6.07
CA GLY A 173 28.92 -28.23 -5.32
C GLY A 173 30.27 -27.70 -5.83
N LYS A 174 30.29 -26.51 -6.46
CA LYS A 174 31.52 -25.92 -7.02
C LYS A 174 32.12 -24.88 -6.08
N PRO A 175 33.45 -24.78 -5.95
CA PRO A 175 34.08 -23.72 -5.17
C PRO A 175 33.98 -22.34 -5.88
N ILE A 176 33.99 -21.27 -5.09
CA ILE A 176 34.12 -19.87 -5.56
C ILE A 176 35.45 -19.32 -5.06
N ALA A 177 36.16 -18.60 -5.93
CA ALA A 177 37.30 -17.78 -5.56
C ALA A 177 36.94 -16.29 -5.63
N LEU A 178 37.50 -15.50 -4.73
CA LEU A 178 37.37 -14.04 -4.70
C LEU A 178 38.77 -13.43 -4.61
N LEU A 179 39.07 -12.47 -5.47
CA LEU A 179 40.31 -11.70 -5.45
C LEU A 179 40.01 -10.29 -4.96
N MET A 180 40.74 -9.85 -3.93
CA MET A 180 40.72 -8.46 -3.45
C MET A 180 42.06 -7.82 -3.81
N LEU A 181 42.00 -6.67 -4.47
CA LEU A 181 43.16 -5.92 -4.94
C LEU A 181 43.17 -4.55 -4.26
N ASP A 182 44.35 -4.11 -3.84
CA ASP A 182 44.61 -2.76 -3.35
C ASP A 182 45.83 -2.20 -4.08
N LEU A 183 45.84 -0.88 -4.32
CA LEU A 183 46.98 -0.23 -4.98
C LEU A 183 48.01 0.22 -3.94
N ASP A 184 49.17 -0.41 -3.97
CA ASP A 184 50.26 -0.12 -3.05
C ASP A 184 50.65 1.37 -3.10
N HIS A 185 50.79 1.97 -1.93
CA HIS A 185 51.22 3.37 -1.76
C HIS A 185 50.39 4.42 -2.52
N PHE A 186 49.14 4.11 -2.92
CA PHE A 186 48.29 5.02 -3.71
C PHE A 186 48.08 6.40 -3.05
N LYS A 187 48.02 6.45 -1.71
CA LYS A 187 47.96 7.72 -0.97
C LYS A 187 49.19 8.60 -1.21
N ALA A 188 50.39 8.04 -1.16
CA ALA A 188 51.63 8.81 -1.36
C ALA A 188 51.72 9.35 -2.80
N LEU A 189 51.22 8.60 -3.77
CA LEU A 189 51.10 9.02 -5.16
C LEU A 189 50.15 10.24 -5.30
N ASN A 190 48.96 10.17 -4.70
CA ASN A 190 48.01 11.28 -4.66
C ASN A 190 48.59 12.52 -3.97
N ASP A 191 49.28 12.32 -2.85
CA ASP A 191 49.88 13.42 -2.07
C ASP A 191 51.02 14.11 -2.86
N SER A 192 51.70 13.38 -3.77
CA SER A 192 52.82 13.90 -4.56
C SER A 192 52.42 14.51 -5.92
N HIS A 193 51.39 13.97 -6.57
CA HIS A 193 51.01 14.34 -7.95
C HIS A 193 49.59 14.92 -8.05
N GLY A 194 48.86 14.96 -6.93
CA GLY A 194 47.48 15.42 -6.86
C GLY A 194 46.44 14.34 -7.24
N HIS A 195 45.22 14.52 -6.75
CA HIS A 195 44.09 13.62 -7.01
C HIS A 195 43.77 13.40 -8.49
N PRO A 196 43.82 14.41 -9.40
CA PRO A 196 43.53 14.18 -10.81
C PRO A 196 44.47 13.14 -11.47
N PHE A 197 45.74 13.13 -11.07
CA PHE A 197 46.70 12.13 -11.54
C PHE A 197 46.38 10.73 -10.99
N GLY A 198 46.02 10.63 -9.72
CA GLY A 198 45.53 9.38 -9.13
C GLY A 198 44.31 8.80 -9.84
N ASP A 199 43.36 9.66 -10.22
CA ASP A 199 42.18 9.26 -11.00
C ASP A 199 42.55 8.68 -12.37
N GLU A 200 43.57 9.23 -13.04
CA GLU A 200 44.11 8.66 -14.29
C GLU A 200 44.76 7.29 -14.05
N CYS A 201 45.55 7.14 -12.99
CA CYS A 201 46.10 5.84 -12.60
C CYS A 201 44.99 4.81 -12.34
N LEU A 202 43.93 5.18 -11.61
CA LEU A 202 42.78 4.31 -11.36
C LEU A 202 42.07 3.89 -12.65
N ARG A 203 41.88 4.82 -13.60
CA ARG A 203 41.32 4.50 -14.93
C ARG A 203 42.20 3.53 -15.70
N ALA A 204 43.51 3.72 -15.69
CA ALA A 204 44.45 2.84 -16.39
C ALA A 204 44.45 1.42 -15.81
N VAL A 205 44.49 1.29 -14.48
CA VAL A 205 44.40 -0.01 -13.79
C VAL A 205 43.06 -0.68 -14.10
N ALA A 206 41.96 0.07 -14.05
CA ALA A 206 40.63 -0.45 -14.33
C ALA A 206 40.50 -0.99 -15.77
N GLN A 207 41.04 -0.27 -16.76
CA GLN A 207 41.07 -0.72 -18.15
C GLN A 207 41.87 -2.01 -18.31
N LEU A 208 43.03 -2.11 -17.65
CA LEU A 208 43.87 -3.31 -17.67
C LEU A 208 43.14 -4.51 -17.05
N LEU A 209 42.48 -4.33 -15.91
CA LEU A 209 41.66 -5.37 -15.28
C LEU A 209 40.50 -5.83 -16.17
N ALA A 210 39.83 -4.91 -16.88
CA ALA A 210 38.73 -5.24 -17.77
C ALA A 210 39.18 -6.03 -19.02
N LEU A 211 40.39 -5.81 -19.51
CA LEU A 211 40.98 -6.53 -20.63
C LEU A 211 41.38 -7.96 -20.25
N GLU A 212 42.03 -8.12 -19.10
CA GLU A 212 42.62 -9.40 -18.67
C GLU A 212 41.60 -10.35 -18.00
N ILE A 213 40.60 -9.80 -17.30
CA ILE A 213 39.63 -10.60 -16.54
C ILE A 213 38.35 -10.79 -17.37
N GLN A 214 38.40 -11.77 -18.28
CA GLN A 214 37.23 -12.21 -19.03
C GLN A 214 36.64 -13.49 -18.46
N ARG A 215 35.31 -13.55 -18.40
CA ARG A 215 34.60 -14.76 -17.97
C ARG A 215 34.61 -15.74 -19.14
N THR A 216 35.19 -16.92 -18.96
CA THR A 216 35.14 -17.99 -19.97
C THR A 216 33.71 -18.52 -20.04
N GLY A 217 32.87 -17.98 -20.93
CA GLY A 217 31.49 -18.42 -21.14
C GLY A 217 30.41 -17.35 -21.34
N ASP A 218 30.78 -16.06 -21.44
CA ASP A 218 29.97 -15.04 -22.14
C ASP A 218 30.48 -14.87 -23.58
#